data_AF-A0A4Y4BAI8-F1
#
_entry.id   AF-A0A4Y4BAI8-F1
#
_cell.length_a   1.000
_cell.length_b   1.000
_cell.length_c   1.000
_cell.angle_alpha   90.00
_cell.angle_beta   90.00
_cell.angle_gamma   90.00
#
_symmetry.space_group_name_H-M   'P 1'
#
loop_
_entity.id
_entity.type
_entity.pdbx_description
1 polymer ?
#
loop_
_entity_poly.entity_id
_entity_poly.type
_entity_poly.pdbx_seq_one_letter_code
_entity_poly.pdbx_strand_id
1 'polypeptide(L)' 'MFGDENLDSLGNQLFFSFTTLTTTGYGNLVPVGATGQGIAIAEAITGQLFLITAVARIMRGASAKRAASSDA' A
#
# COMPACT_ATOMS: atom_id res chain seq x y z
N MET A 1 -9.21 -6.71 34.34
CA MET A 1 -10.07 -6.85 33.14
C MET A 1 -10.26 -5.45 32.54
N PHE A 2 -9.34 -5.00 31.68
CA PHE A 2 -9.48 -3.98 30.63
C PHE A 2 -8.13 -3.91 29.90
N GLY A 3 -8.09 -4.21 28.60
CA GLY A 3 -7.41 -3.30 27.66
C GLY A 3 -6.15 -3.72 26.90
N ASP A 4 -5.28 -4.62 27.38
CA ASP A 4 -3.90 -4.60 26.85
C ASP A 4 -3.56 -5.58 25.71
N GLU A 5 -4.37 -6.62 25.43
CA GLU A 5 -4.01 -7.62 24.41
C GLU A 5 -4.40 -7.24 22.97
N ASN A 6 -5.25 -6.22 22.80
CA ASN A 6 -5.69 -5.79 21.46
C ASN A 6 -4.69 -4.87 20.76
N LEU A 7 -3.81 -4.17 21.50
CA LEU A 7 -2.86 -3.24 20.90
C LEU A 7 -1.76 -3.98 20.13
N ASP A 8 -1.32 -5.12 20.65
CA ASP A 8 -0.37 -5.99 19.96
C ASP A 8 -1.00 -6.59 18.68
N SER A 9 -2.29 -6.98 18.75
CA SER A 9 -3.03 -7.47 17.58
C SER A 9 -3.26 -6.39 16.53
N LEU A 10 -3.67 -5.18 16.93
CA LEU A 10 -3.90 -4.06 16.01
C LEU A 10 -2.59 -3.60 15.37
N GLY A 11 -1.51 -3.50 16.15
CA GLY A 11 -0.18 -3.16 15.65
C GLY A 11 0.31 -4.16 14.60
N ASN A 12 0.13 -5.45 14.87
CA ASN A 12 0.46 -6.53 13.92
C ASN A 12 -0.39 -6.47 12.65
N GLN A 13 -1.69 -6.20 12.76
CA GLN A 13 -2.57 -6.02 11.60
C GLN A 13 -2.16 -4.83 10.74
N LEU A 14 -1.88 -3.67 11.35
CA LEU A 14 -1.42 -2.47 10.64
C LEU A 14 -0.04 -2.68 10.00
N PHE A 15 0.88 -3.35 10.69
CA PHE A 15 2.17 -3.70 10.14
C PHE A 15 2.02 -4.62 8.92
N PHE A 16 1.17 -5.64 9.02
CA PHE A 16 0.87 -6.54 7.90
C PHE A 16 0.26 -5.77 6.71
N SER A 17 -0.76 -4.96 6.93
CA SER A 17 -1.41 -4.15 5.89
C SER A 17 -0.44 -3.19 5.23
N PHE A 18 0.36 -2.46 6.02
CA PHE A 18 1.33 -1.51 5.48
C PHE A 18 2.38 -2.21 4.62
N THR A 19 3.00 -3.27 5.14
CA THR A 19 4.05 -4.02 4.41
C THR A 19 3.52 -4.75 3.17
N THR A 20 2.25 -5.14 3.17
CA THR A 20 1.56 -5.72 2.01
C THR A 20 1.24 -4.64 0.98
N LEU A 21 0.70 -3.50 1.39
CA LEU A 21 0.40 -2.35 0.53
C LEU A 21 1.67 -1.79 -0.15
N THR A 22 2.80 -1.77 0.56
CA THR A 22 4.10 -1.34 0.00
C THR A 22 4.88 -2.44 -0.70
N THR A 23 4.27 -3.63 -0.87
CA THR A 23 4.87 -4.83 -1.48
C THR A 23 6.18 -5.30 -0.85
N THR A 24 6.45 -4.89 0.40
CA THR A 24 7.65 -5.27 1.15
C THR A 24 7.57 -6.69 1.67
N GLY A 25 6.43 -7.06 2.28
CA GLY A 25 6.10 -8.44 2.68
C GLY A 25 7.20 -9.22 3.40
N TYR A 26 7.61 -8.79 4.59
CA TYR A 26 8.67 -9.46 5.38
C TYR A 26 8.40 -10.94 5.73
N GLY A 27 7.14 -11.39 5.65
CA GLY A 27 6.75 -12.79 5.84
C GLY A 27 6.68 -13.26 7.29
N ASN A 28 6.98 -12.40 8.26
CA ASN A 28 6.81 -12.68 9.69
C ASN A 28 5.33 -12.73 10.12
N LEU A 29 4.45 -12.07 9.37
CA LEU A 29 3.00 -12.16 9.52
C LEU A 29 2.39 -12.54 8.17
N VAL A 30 1.54 -13.57 8.18
CA VAL A 30 0.86 -14.09 7.00
C VAL A 30 -0.63 -14.31 7.30
N PRO A 31 -1.53 -13.97 6.36
CA PRO A 31 -2.96 -14.10 6.59
C PRO A 31 -3.34 -15.58 6.59
N VAL A 32 -4.09 -16.00 7.61
CA VAL A 32 -4.62 -17.36 7.72
C VAL A 32 -6.12 -17.38 7.40
N GLY A 33 -6.56 -18.42 6.70
CA GLY A 33 -7.96 -18.59 6.29
C GLY A 33 -8.35 -17.80 5.03
N ALA A 34 -9.41 -18.26 4.37
CA ALA A 34 -9.84 -17.75 3.06
C ALA A 34 -10.17 -16.25 3.09
N THR A 35 -10.84 -15.77 4.14
CA THR A 35 -11.20 -14.35 4.29
C THR A 35 -9.97 -13.46 4.43
N GLY A 36 -9.01 -13.84 5.29
CA GLY A 36 -7.78 -13.07 5.48
C GLY A 36 -6.91 -13.03 4.22
N GLN A 37 -6.82 -14.16 3.51
CA GLN A 37 -6.12 -14.23 2.22
C GLN A 37 -6.77 -13.34 1.17
N GLY A 38 -8.11 -13.29 1.12
CA GLY A 38 -8.84 -12.38 0.23
C GLY A 38 -8.55 -10.90 0.51
N ILE A 39 -8.50 -10.50 1.80
CA ILE A 39 -8.14 -9.14 2.20
C ILE A 39 -6.71 -8.80 1.78
N ALA A 40 -5.76 -9.70 2.03
CA ALA A 40 -4.36 -9.50 1.63
C ALA A 40 -4.17 -9.33 0.12
N ILE A 41 -4.93 -10.09 -0.69
CA ILE A 41 -4.94 -9.93 -2.16
C ILE A 41 -5.49 -8.55 -2.53
N ALA A 42 -6.58 -8.10 -1.90
CA ALA A 42 -7.15 -6.78 -2.16
C ALA A 42 -6.19 -5.65 -1.78
N GLU A 43 -5.48 -5.78 -0.66
CA GLU A 43 -4.44 -4.83 -0.25
C GLU A 43 -3.28 -4.79 -1.25
N ALA A 44 -2.78 -5.95 -1.69
CA ALA A 44 -1.70 -6.01 -2.68
C ALA A 44 -2.08 -5.34 -4.02
N ILE A 45 -3.30 -5.58 -4.50
CA ILE A 45 -3.83 -4.92 -5.72
C ILE A 45 -3.94 -3.41 -5.50
N THR A 46 -4.47 -2.98 -4.36
CA THR A 46 -4.61 -1.56 -4.01
C THR A 46 -3.27 -0.84 -3.96
N GLY A 47 -2.26 -1.46 -3.34
CA GLY A 47 -0.89 -0.95 -3.28
C GLY A 47 -0.31 -0.69 -4.67
N GLN A 48 -0.45 -1.65 -5.57
CA GLN A 48 0.05 -1.52 -6.93
C GLN A 48 -0.69 -0.44 -7.73
N LEU A 49 -2.02 -0.37 -7.63
CA LEU A 49 -2.82 0.67 -8.30
C LEU A 49 -2.49 2.07 -7.78
N PHE A 50 -2.29 2.22 -6.48
CA PHE A 50 -1.85 3.49 -5.88
C PHE A 50 -0.51 3.94 -6.47
N LEU A 51 0.49 3.05 -6.53
CA LEU A 51 1.81 3.40 -7.09
C LEU A 51 1.72 3.77 -8.59
N ILE A 52 0.99 2.99 -9.40
CA ILE A 52 0.83 3.26 -10.83
C ILE A 52 0.17 4.63 -11.06
N THR A 53 -0.91 4.93 -10.34
CA THR A 53 -1.66 6.19 -10.49
C THR A 53 -0.88 7.39 -9.97
N ALA A 54 -0.18 7.25 -8.84
CA ALA A 54 0.68 8.30 -8.30
C ALA A 54 1.80 8.66 -9.29
N VAL A 55 2.51 7.67 -9.81
CA VAL A 55 3.58 7.88 -10.80
C VAL A 55 3.03 8.51 -12.08
N ALA A 56 1.90 8.03 -12.61
CA ALA A 56 1.28 8.62 -13.79
C ALA A 56 0.92 10.10 -13.57
N ARG A 57 0.43 10.47 -12.40
CA ARG A 57 0.10 11.87 -12.06
C ARG A 57 1.35 12.75 -11.98
N ILE A 58 2.42 12.25 -11.36
CA ILE A 58 3.71 12.95 -11.30
C ILE A 58 4.26 13.16 -12.72
N MET A 59 4.24 12.11 -13.56
CA MET A 59 4.73 12.19 -14.93
C MET A 59 3.91 13.16 -15.77
N ARG A 60 2.58 13.16 -15.64
CA ARG A 60 1.72 14.13 -16.32
C ARG A 60 2.05 15.57 -15.92
N GLY A 61 2.26 15.82 -14.63
CA GLY A 61 2.70 17.13 -14.14
C GLY A 61 4.09 17.53 -14.64
N ALA A 62 5.04 16.59 -14.65
CA ALA A 62 6.40 16.82 -15.12
C ALA A 62 6.47 17.05 -16.64
N SER A 63 5.72 16.30 -17.44
CA SER A 63 5.66 16.46 -18.90
C SER A 63 5.00 17.78 -19.32
N ALA A 64 3.97 18.24 -18.60
CA ALA A 64 3.35 19.54 -18.86
C ALA A 64 4.36 20.70 -18.68
N LYS A 65 5.26 20.60 -17.70
CA LYS A 65 6.33 21.59 -17.47
C LYS A 65 7.38 21.60 -18.58
N ARG A 66 7.66 20.44 -19.20
CA ARG A 66 8.62 20.32 -20.33
C ARG A 66 8.07 20.86 -21.65
N ALA A 67 6.78 20.69 -21.92
CA ALA A 67 6.15 21.25 -23.12
C ALA A 67 6.21 22.79 -23.12
N ALA A 68 5.97 23.42 -21.96
CA ALA A 68 6.04 24.87 -21.80
C ALA A 68 7.46 25.47 -21.89
N SER A 69 8.52 24.68 -21.65
CA SER A 69 9.91 25.15 -21.76
C SER A 69 10.53 24.97 -23.16
N SER A 70 9.83 24.31 -24.10
CA SER A 70 10.29 24.12 -25.48
C SER A 70 9.75 25.20 -26.43
N ASP A 71 8.79 26.01 -25.98
CA ASP A 71 8.10 27.05 -26.75
C ASP A 71 8.58 28.47 -26.38
N ALA A 72 9.70 28.57 -25.66
CA ALA A 72 10.37 29.81 -25.25
C ALA A 72 11.83 29.81 -25.70
#